data_AF-A0A7C7RSB8-F1
#
_entry.id   AF-A0A7C7RSB8-F1
#
_cell.length_a   1.000
_cell.length_b   1.000
_cell.length_c   1.000
_cell.angle_alpha   90.00
_cell.angle_beta   90.00
_cell.angle_gamma   90.00
#
_symmetry.space_group_name_H-M   'P 1'
#
loop_
_entity.id
_entity.type
_entity.pdbx_description
1 polymer ?
#
loop_
_entity_poly.entity_id
_entity_poly.type
_entity_poly.pdbx_seq_one_letter_code
_entity_poly.pdbx_strand_id
1 'polypeptide(L)' 'MPEWVFDTVVLIDYLCGRSGARLYFETILDGGATGAYSTISELELWQGLRPGEEERHDALLS' A
#
# COMPACT_ATOMS: atom_id res chain seq x y z
N MET A 1 -7.59 -16.24 4.22
CA MET A 1 -7.63 -14.97 4.99
C MET A 1 -6.28 -14.31 4.79
N PRO A 2 -6.21 -12.98 4.60
CA PRO A 2 -4.95 -12.28 4.49
C PRO A 2 -4.14 -12.45 5.78
N GLU A 3 -2.83 -12.66 5.65
CA GLU A 3 -1.91 -12.73 6.79
C GLU A 3 -1.67 -11.35 7.39
N TRP A 4 -1.68 -10.32 6.56
CA TRP A 4 -1.50 -8.93 6.98
C TRP A 4 -2.63 -8.04 6.50
N VAL A 5 -3.02 -7.11 7.37
CA VAL A 5 -3.89 -5.99 7.03
C VAL A 5 -3.09 -4.71 7.23
N PHE A 6 -2.97 -3.91 6.18
CA PHE A 6 -2.20 -2.68 6.21
C PHE A 6 -3.06 -1.49 6.62
N ASP A 7 -2.55 -0.74 7.58
CA ASP A 7 -3.03 0.61 7.88
C ASP A 7 -2.59 1.58 6.78
N THR A 8 -3.38 2.62 6.56
CA THR A 8 -3.11 3.65 5.55
C THR A 8 -1.75 4.31 5.72
N VAL A 9 -1.28 4.51 6.95
CA VAL A 9 0.05 5.09 7.21
C VAL A 9 1.15 4.20 6.63
N VAL A 10 0.99 2.88 6.70
CA VAL A 10 1.95 1.91 6.15
C VAL A 10 1.95 1.96 4.62
N LEU A 11 0.77 2.10 4.00
CA LEU A 11 0.63 2.26 2.55
C LEU A 11 1.30 3.55 2.07
N ILE A 12 1.09 4.67 2.78
CA ILE A 12 1.73 5.97 2.49
C ILE A 12 3.25 5.87 2.63
N ASP A 13 3.74 5.24 3.68
CA ASP A 13 5.17 5.05 3.90
C ASP A 13 5.81 4.28 2.74
N TYR A 14 5.14 3.22 2.26
CA TYR A 14 5.58 2.46 1.10
C TYR A 14 5.58 3.30 -0.19
N LEU A 15 4.50 4.05 -0.47
CA LEU A 15 4.41 4.97 -1.62
C LEU A 15 5.49 6.07 -1.59
N CYS A 16 5.84 6.54 -0.40
CA CYS A 16 6.90 7.51 -0.17
C CYS A 16 8.32 6.90 -0.25
N GLY A 17 8.45 5.60 -0.50
CA GLY A 17 9.73 4.90 -0.60
C GLY A 17 10.44 4.70 0.75
N ARG A 18 9.72 4.74 1.87
CA ARG A 18 10.29 4.46 3.20
C ARG A 18 10.49 2.95 3.36
N SER A 19 11.61 2.57 3.98
CA SER A 19 12.04 1.17 4.06
C SER A 19 11.30 0.33 5.10
N GLY A 20 10.61 0.95 6.06
CA GLY A 20 10.05 0.24 7.23
C GLY A 20 9.05 -0.87 6.88
N ALA A 21 8.24 -0.67 5.83
CA ALA A 21 7.24 -1.63 5.41
C ALA A 21 7.68 -2.54 4.25
N ARG A 22 8.83 -2.25 3.65
CA ARG A 22 9.24 -2.81 2.35
C ARG A 22 9.27 -4.34 2.33
N LEU A 23 9.80 -4.97 3.39
CA LEU A 23 9.90 -6.43 3.49
C LEU A 23 8.52 -7.12 3.39
N TYR A 24 7.48 -6.53 3.97
CA TYR A 24 6.13 -7.09 3.92
C TYR A 24 5.57 -7.05 2.50
N PHE A 25 5.75 -5.93 1.80
CA PHE A 25 5.34 -5.80 0.41
C PHE A 25 6.14 -6.73 -0.52
N GLU A 26 7.46 -6.81 -0.37
CA GLU A 26 8.30 -7.73 -1.15
C GLU A 26 7.85 -9.19 -0.94
N THR A 27 7.55 -9.58 0.30
CA THR A 27 7.06 -10.94 0.59
C THR A 27 5.71 -11.23 -0.09
N ILE A 28 4.80 -10.25 -0.16
CA ILE A 28 3.53 -10.40 -0.89
C ILE A 28 3.77 -10.48 -2.39
N LEU A 29 4.62 -9.60 -2.94
CA LEU A 29 4.93 -9.54 -4.37
C LEU A 29 5.62 -10.81 -4.87
N ASP A 30 6.44 -11.44 -4.03
CA ASP A 30 7.08 -12.72 -4.30
C ASP A 30 6.15 -13.94 -4.07
N GLY A 31 4.90 -13.70 -3.67
CA GLY A 31 3.89 -14.74 -3.42
C GLY A 31 4.10 -15.54 -2.13
N GLY A 32 4.97 -15.05 -1.23
CA GLY A 32 5.28 -15.70 0.06
C GLY A 32 4.26 -15.41 1.16
N ALA A 33 3.40 -14.41 0.98
CA ALA A 33 2.34 -14.05 1.93
C ALA A 33 1.14 -13.41 1.21
N THR A 34 0.04 -13.24 1.93
CA THR A 34 -1.14 -12.50 1.46
C THR A 34 -1.41 -11.25 2.31
N GLY A 35 -1.73 -10.14 1.65
CA GLY A 35 -2.06 -8.88 2.28
C GLY A 35 -3.44 -8.37 1.89
N ALA A 36 -4.00 -7.49 2.71
CA ALA A 36 -5.20 -6.72 2.40
C ALA A 36 -5.11 -5.32 3.01
N TYR A 37 -5.96 -4.41 2.54
CA TYR A 37 -6.23 -3.12 3.17
C TYR A 37 -7.75 -2.89 3.16
N SER A 38 -8.20 -1.90 3.92
CA SER A 38 -9.63 -1.58 4.00
C SER A 38 -10.05 -0.60 2.89
N THR A 39 -11.32 -0.61 2.50
CA THR A 39 -11.87 0.41 1.60
C THR A 39 -11.81 1.83 2.19
N ILE A 40 -11.71 1.95 3.53
CA ILE A 40 -11.46 3.25 4.19
C ILE A 40 -10.04 3.71 3.91
N SER A 41 -9.07 2.80 3.95
CA SER A 41 -7.67 3.10 3.62
C SER A 41 -7.51 3.54 2.17
N GLU A 42 -8.25 2.92 1.26
CA GLU A 42 -8.32 3.35 -0.15
C GLU A 42 -8.82 4.79 -0.28
N LEU A 43 -9.93 5.13 0.41
CA LEU A 43 -10.48 6.49 0.41
C LEU A 43 -9.47 7.53 0.95
N GLU A 44 -8.79 7.21 2.05
CA GLU A 44 -7.78 8.08 2.65
C GLU A 44 -6.60 8.33 1.71
N LEU A 45 -6.16 7.29 0.99
CA LEU A 45 -5.14 7.43 -0.04
C LEU A 45 -5.63 8.39 -1.14
N TRP A 46 -6.83 8.16 -1.71
CA TRP A 46 -7.36 9.01 -2.78
C TRP A 46 -7.48 10.47 -2.36
N GLN A 47 -7.92 10.71 -1.12
CA GLN A 47 -8.02 12.06 -0.56
C GLN A 47 -6.65 12.73 -0.39
N GLY A 48 -5.58 11.95 -0.19
CA GLY A 48 -4.21 12.42 0.00
C GLY A 48 -3.40 12.60 -1.30
N LEU A 49 -3.95 12.21 -2.45
CA LEU A 49 -3.27 12.22 -3.75
C LEU A 49 -2.77 13.61 -4.13
N ARG A 50 -1.47 13.73 -4.44
CA ARG A 50 -0.86 14.96 -4.95
C ARG A 50 -0.66 14.88 -6.47
N PRO A 51 -0.64 16.04 -7.17
CA PRO A 51 -0.36 16.05 -8.61
C PRO A 51 0.98 15.36 -8.93
N GLY A 52 0.96 14.41 -9.87
CA GLY A 52 2.14 13.63 -10.28
C GLY A 52 2.34 12.30 -9.55
N GLU A 53 1.45 11.95 -8.61
CA GLU A 53 1.48 10.66 -7.88
C GLU A 53 0.47 9.63 -8.40
N GLU A 54 -0.28 9.95 -9.46
CA GLU A 54 -1.40 9.16 -9.98
C GLU A 54 -0.97 7.75 -10.41
N GLU A 55 0.11 7.62 -11.18
CA GLU A 55 0.62 6.30 -11.63
C GLU A 55 1.01 5.37 -10.48
N ARG A 56 1.65 5.92 -9.44
CA ARG A 56 2.06 5.12 -8.27
C ARG A 56 0.85 4.68 -7.45
N HIS A 57 -0.16 5.53 -7.42
CA HIS A 57 -1.40 5.24 -6.74
C HIS A 57 -2.17 4.11 -7.43
N ASP A 58 -2.35 4.21 -8.74
CA ASP A 58 -3.01 3.17 -9.54
C ASP A 58 -2.27 1.83 -9.44
N ALA A 59 -0.94 1.86 -9.42
CA ALA A 59 -0.12 0.65 -9.27
C ALA A 59 -0.26 -0.02 -7.89
N LEU A 60 -0.63 0.72 -6.84
CA LEU A 60 -0.88 0.15 -5.51
C LEU A 60 -2.26 -0.53 -5.43
N LEU A 61 -3.24 -0.02 -6.16
CA LEU A 61 -4.64 -0.44 -6.09
C LEU A 61 -5.03 -1.49 -7.14
N SER A 62 -4.14 -1.80 -8.10
CA SER A 62 -4.35 -2.78 -9.19
C SER A 62 -3.78 -4.15 -8.84
#